data_AF-A0A1A8WDG3-F1
#
_entry.id   AF-A0A1A8WDG3-F1
#
_cell.length_a   1.000
_cell.length_b   1.000
_cell.length_c   1.000
_cell.angle_alpha   90.00
_cell.angle_beta   90.00
_cell.angle_gamma   90.00
#
_symmetry.space_group_name_H-M   'P 1'
#
loop_
_entity.id
_entity.type
_entity.pdbx_description
1 polymer ?
#
loop_
_entity_poly.entity_id
_entity_poly.type
_entity_poly.pdbx_seq_one_letter_code
_entity_poly.pdbx_strand_id
1 'polypeptide(L)'
;MILKDILFQKPKIIKCEENVDDINKASYAYEDNNTSNNDSIIDILKKIPINPFIDSNENINKYKHGVEKKSIDRYTGVQVYEEDDEKDHKKNKPVDYPFPINKNVVFKKNKVNQADERINTNYSNIASDLYPEEGFKTLNKNKHFSSDWELLLAHNHGLYNFKNSDNNAIINKDMSSLNTENDIRNKLNLYTERINVDNPNDACKYLAIEE
;
A
#
# COMPACT_ATOMS: atom_id res chain seq x y z
N MET A 1 -52.37 -18.85 14.46
CA MET A 1 -52.10 -19.57 15.73
C MET A 1 -51.70 -20.98 15.30
N ILE A 2 -50.42 -21.29 15.15
CA ILE A 2 -49.46 -21.63 16.22
C ILE A 2 -48.04 -21.29 15.73
N LEU A 3 -47.35 -20.39 16.43
CA LEU A 3 -45.89 -20.32 16.45
C LEU A 3 -45.37 -21.49 17.27
N LYS A 4 -44.33 -22.19 16.80
CA LYS A 4 -43.41 -22.95 17.66
C LYS A 4 -41.99 -22.85 17.11
N ASP A 5 -41.27 -21.89 17.67
CA ASP A 5 -39.92 -22.02 18.25
C ASP A 5 -38.93 -22.96 17.54
N ILE A 6 -38.15 -22.40 16.62
CA ILE A 6 -36.84 -22.97 16.24
C ILE A 6 -35.80 -22.28 17.12
N LEU A 7 -35.47 -22.94 18.23
CA LEU A 7 -34.37 -22.61 19.13
C LEU A 7 -33.03 -22.74 18.39
N PHE A 8 -32.34 -21.62 18.20
CA PHE A 8 -30.92 -21.59 17.84
C PHE A 8 -30.08 -22.15 19.00
N GLN A 9 -29.57 -23.38 18.86
CA GLN A 9 -28.56 -23.94 19.76
C GLN A 9 -27.22 -23.23 19.52
N LYS A 10 -26.72 -22.52 20.54
CA LYS A 10 -25.37 -21.95 20.56
C LYS A 10 -24.34 -23.09 20.73
N PRO A 11 -23.21 -23.09 19.99
CA PRO A 11 -22.15 -24.07 20.23
C PRO A 11 -21.51 -23.85 21.60
N LYS A 12 -21.38 -24.92 22.38
CA LYS A 12 -20.64 -24.95 23.66
C LYS A 12 -19.15 -24.73 23.38
N ILE A 13 -18.60 -23.66 23.96
CA ILE A 13 -17.15 -23.47 24.06
C ILE A 13 -16.63 -24.47 25.10
N ILE A 14 -15.85 -25.45 24.65
CA ILE A 14 -15.10 -26.36 25.52
C ILE A 14 -13.92 -25.57 26.05
N LYS A 15 -13.89 -25.31 27.36
CA LYS A 15 -12.69 -24.83 28.06
C LYS A 15 -11.80 -26.04 28.32
N CYS A 16 -10.62 -26.07 27.72
CA CYS A 16 -9.57 -26.96 28.18
C CYS A 16 -8.97 -26.34 29.44
N GLU A 17 -9.25 -26.93 30.59
CA GLU A 17 -8.50 -26.68 31.82
C GLU A 17 -7.16 -27.40 31.68
N GLU A 18 -6.06 -26.65 31.63
CA GLU A 18 -4.72 -27.22 31.81
C GLU A 18 -4.48 -27.41 33.32
N ASN A 19 -4.18 -28.65 33.68
CA ASN A 19 -3.90 -29.07 35.05
C ASN A 19 -2.69 -28.32 35.60
N VAL A 20 -2.90 -27.69 36.75
CA VAL A 20 -1.88 -27.24 37.68
C VAL A 20 -1.24 -28.49 38.26
N ASP A 21 0.03 -28.73 37.94
CA ASP A 21 1.05 -29.39 38.78
C ASP A 21 2.15 -29.98 37.88
N ASP A 22 3.15 -29.16 37.54
CA ASP A 22 4.56 -29.59 37.34
C ASP A 22 5.44 -28.43 36.82
N ILE A 23 5.65 -27.38 37.62
CA ILE A 23 6.81 -26.49 37.43
C ILE A 23 7.38 -26.09 38.80
N ASN A 24 8.11 -27.02 39.41
CA ASN A 24 9.05 -26.71 40.49
C ASN A 24 10.49 -26.94 40.00
N LYS A 25 11.05 -25.94 39.30
CA LYS A 25 12.47 -25.50 39.41
C LYS A 25 12.84 -24.57 38.25
N ALA A 26 12.81 -23.27 38.52
CA ALA A 26 13.93 -22.36 38.25
C ALA A 26 13.52 -20.99 38.78
N SER A 27 14.13 -20.61 39.89
CA SER A 27 14.01 -19.30 40.52
C SER A 27 14.44 -18.20 39.56
N TYR A 28 13.50 -17.37 39.13
CA TYR A 28 13.79 -16.00 38.72
C TYR A 28 13.02 -15.10 39.67
N ALA A 29 13.78 -14.44 40.54
CA ALA A 29 13.29 -13.35 41.36
C ALA A 29 12.79 -12.26 40.39
N TYR A 30 11.48 -12.04 40.44
CA TYR A 30 10.83 -10.88 39.85
C TYR A 30 11.16 -9.67 40.71
N GLU A 31 11.86 -8.68 40.16
CA GLU A 31 11.74 -7.30 40.60
C GLU A 31 11.57 -6.37 39.38
N ASP A 32 10.53 -5.55 39.51
CA ASP A 32 10.15 -4.35 38.79
C ASP A 32 9.54 -4.44 37.37
N ASN A 33 8.21 -4.38 37.39
CA ASN A 33 7.32 -3.98 36.30
C ASN A 33 7.64 -2.56 35.80
N ASN A 34 8.34 -2.41 34.67
CA ASN A 34 8.19 -1.29 33.71
C ASN A 34 9.10 -1.46 32.47
N THR A 35 8.81 -2.44 31.62
CA THR A 35 9.48 -2.57 30.31
C THR A 35 8.44 -2.77 29.22
N SER A 36 8.05 -1.67 28.59
CA SER A 36 7.37 -1.71 27.29
C SER A 36 8.29 -2.40 26.27
N ASN A 37 7.97 -3.63 25.88
CA ASN A 37 8.48 -4.39 24.73
C ASN A 37 9.80 -3.87 24.10
N ASN A 38 10.93 -4.08 24.77
CA ASN A 38 12.26 -3.64 24.31
C ASN A 38 12.64 -4.21 22.92
N ASP A 39 12.08 -5.36 22.52
CA ASP A 39 12.39 -6.00 21.24
C ASP A 39 11.82 -5.25 20.02
N SER A 40 10.75 -4.48 20.20
CA SER A 40 10.10 -3.72 19.11
C SER A 40 10.91 -2.50 18.63
N ILE A 41 11.96 -2.13 19.36
CA ILE A 41 12.78 -0.92 19.15
C ILE A 41 14.25 -1.32 18.92
N ILE A 42 14.51 -2.61 18.65
CA ILE A 42 15.87 -3.15 18.54
C ILE A 42 16.71 -2.45 17.47
N ASP A 43 16.08 -2.01 16.37
CA ASP A 43 16.74 -1.27 15.30
C ASP A 43 17.22 0.10 15.78
N ILE A 44 16.46 0.77 16.63
CA ILE A 44 16.86 2.06 17.23
C ILE A 44 17.98 1.83 18.24
N LEU A 45 17.85 0.83 19.14
CA LEU A 45 18.86 0.51 20.16
C LEU A 45 20.20 0.10 19.53
N LYS A 46 20.17 -0.71 18.47
CA LYS A 46 21.37 -1.18 17.74
C LYS A 46 21.80 -0.25 16.62
N LYS A 47 21.13 0.89 16.45
CA LYS A 47 21.36 1.85 15.35
C LYS A 47 21.39 1.18 13.98
N ILE A 48 20.43 0.30 13.69
CA ILE A 48 20.28 -0.37 12.40
C ILE A 48 19.31 0.47 11.57
N PRO A 49 19.78 1.16 10.51
CA PRO A 49 18.90 1.97 9.69
C PRO A 49 18.04 1.06 8.79
N ILE A 50 16.72 1.28 8.80
CA ILE A 50 15.78 0.55 7.92
C ILE A 50 15.96 0.96 6.46
N ASN A 51 16.37 2.21 6.21
CA ASN A 51 16.62 2.75 4.89
C ASN A 51 17.70 3.86 4.94
N PRO A 52 18.27 4.27 3.80
CA PRO A 52 19.34 5.27 3.77
C PRO A 52 18.88 6.69 4.17
N PHE A 53 17.57 6.98 4.14
CA PHE A 53 17.04 8.26 4.64
C PHE A 53 17.15 8.37 6.16
N ILE A 54 16.81 7.29 6.87
CA ILE A 54 16.96 7.22 8.33
C ILE A 54 18.45 7.25 8.71
N ASP A 55 19.30 6.53 7.99
CA ASP A 55 20.75 6.55 8.20
C ASP A 55 21.32 7.98 8.13
N SER A 56 20.90 8.75 7.11
CA SER A 56 21.32 10.14 6.92
C SER A 56 20.71 11.11 7.93
N ASN A 57 19.45 10.94 8.32
CA ASN A 57 18.79 11.85 9.26
C ASN A 57 19.29 11.65 10.70
N GLU A 58 19.58 10.41 11.09
CA GLU A 58 20.05 10.05 12.44
C GLU A 58 21.58 9.98 12.54
N ASN A 59 22.31 10.30 11.46
CA ASN A 59 23.78 10.26 11.38
C ASN A 59 24.39 8.92 11.81
N ILE A 60 23.75 7.81 11.42
CA ILE A 60 24.20 6.45 11.77
C ILE A 60 25.41 6.02 10.91
N ASN A 61 25.53 6.56 9.69
CA ASN A 61 26.65 6.38 8.76
C ASN A 61 26.97 4.92 8.41
N LYS A 62 25.95 4.06 8.27
CA LYS A 62 26.12 2.66 7.86
C LYS A 62 25.99 2.45 6.35
N TYR A 63 25.33 3.34 5.61
CA TYR A 63 25.28 3.26 4.15
C TYR A 63 26.51 3.92 3.52
N LYS A 64 27.41 3.12 2.95
CA LYS A 64 28.66 3.59 2.32
C LYS A 64 28.46 4.70 1.28
N HIS A 65 27.39 4.60 0.49
CA HIS A 65 27.10 5.51 -0.61
C HIS A 65 26.17 6.67 -0.21
N GLY A 66 25.78 6.78 1.07
CA GLY A 66 24.85 7.80 1.54
C GLY A 66 23.45 7.70 0.93
N VAL A 67 22.74 8.83 0.85
CA VAL A 67 21.40 8.93 0.28
C VAL A 67 21.27 10.14 -0.65
N GLU A 68 20.72 9.92 -1.84
CA GLU A 68 20.27 11.01 -2.71
C GLU A 68 18.87 11.47 -2.26
N LYS A 69 18.76 12.69 -1.74
CA LYS A 69 17.47 13.28 -1.38
C LYS A 69 16.77 13.79 -2.63
N LYS A 70 15.60 13.24 -2.95
CA LYS A 70 14.76 13.74 -4.05
C LYS A 70 13.96 14.97 -3.58
N SER A 71 13.48 15.79 -4.51
CA SER A 71 12.52 16.85 -4.22
C SER A 71 11.16 16.27 -3.85
N ILE A 72 10.35 17.02 -3.09
CA ILE A 72 9.05 16.53 -2.56
C ILE A 72 8.07 16.11 -3.66
N ASP A 73 8.11 16.78 -4.81
CA ASP A 73 7.34 16.48 -6.01
C ASP A 73 7.68 15.13 -6.65
N ARG A 74 8.83 14.51 -6.31
CA ARG A 74 9.17 13.14 -6.70
C ARG A 74 8.71 12.07 -5.71
N TYR A 75 8.29 12.45 -4.50
CA TYR A 75 7.75 11.50 -3.52
C TYR A 75 6.23 11.52 -3.49
N THR A 76 5.62 12.68 -3.77
CA THR A 76 4.19 12.88 -3.60
C THR A 76 3.69 14.05 -4.44
N GLY A 77 2.42 14.00 -4.82
CA GLY A 77 1.76 15.09 -5.53
C GLY A 77 0.44 14.65 -6.17
N VAL A 78 -0.20 15.57 -6.87
CA VAL A 78 -1.37 15.29 -7.70
C VAL A 78 -0.95 14.80 -9.09
N GLN A 79 -1.78 13.97 -9.68
CA GLN A 79 -1.63 13.51 -11.06
C GLN A 79 -1.90 14.66 -12.05
N VAL A 80 -1.28 14.59 -13.23
CA VAL A 80 -1.51 15.52 -14.34
C VAL A 80 -2.04 14.79 -15.56
N TYR A 81 -2.67 15.53 -16.47
CA TYR A 81 -2.98 15.03 -17.80
C TYR A 81 -1.68 14.87 -18.61
N GLU A 82 -1.40 13.65 -19.05
CA GLU A 82 -0.17 13.29 -19.78
C GLU A 82 -0.38 13.17 -21.30
N GLU A 83 -1.50 13.66 -21.83
CA GLU A 83 -1.92 13.43 -23.21
C GLU A 83 -0.80 13.64 -24.25
N ASP A 84 -0.75 12.71 -25.20
CA ASP A 84 0.23 12.71 -26.29
C ASP A 84 0.01 13.89 -27.25
N ASP A 85 -1.25 14.35 -27.39
CA ASP A 85 -1.56 15.52 -28.20
C ASP A 85 -1.04 16.80 -27.54
N GLU A 86 0.00 17.40 -28.13
CA GLU A 86 0.58 18.67 -27.68
C GLU A 86 -0.41 19.83 -27.70
N LYS A 87 -1.54 19.70 -28.41
CA LYS A 87 -2.57 20.73 -28.50
C LYS A 87 -3.57 20.69 -27.36
N ASP A 88 -3.57 19.66 -26.51
CA ASP A 88 -4.45 19.63 -25.36
C ASP A 88 -4.08 20.74 -24.36
N HIS A 89 -5.02 21.65 -24.13
CA HIS A 89 -4.88 22.72 -23.15
C HIS A 89 -4.78 22.20 -21.71
N LYS A 90 -5.16 20.95 -21.44
CA LYS A 90 -5.05 20.32 -20.11
C LYS A 90 -3.72 19.62 -19.89
N LYS A 91 -2.88 19.44 -20.91
CA LYS A 91 -1.55 18.84 -20.78
C LYS A 91 -0.74 19.48 -19.65
N ASN A 92 -0.10 18.64 -18.83
CA ASN A 92 0.67 19.02 -17.65
C ASN A 92 -0.11 19.81 -16.56
N LYS A 93 -1.44 19.92 -16.68
CA LYS A 93 -2.28 20.48 -15.63
C LYS A 93 -2.74 19.37 -14.69
N PRO A 94 -2.93 19.67 -13.39
CA PRO A 94 -3.50 18.72 -12.44
C PRO A 94 -4.84 18.17 -12.92
N VAL A 95 -5.03 16.86 -12.76
CA VAL A 95 -6.31 16.20 -13.05
C VAL A 95 -7.42 16.82 -12.20
N ASP A 96 -8.54 17.11 -12.85
CA ASP A 96 -9.73 17.62 -12.16
C ASP A 96 -10.54 16.45 -11.57
N TYR A 97 -10.87 16.58 -10.29
CA TYR A 97 -11.71 15.62 -9.56
C TYR A 97 -13.04 16.28 -9.14
N PRO A 98 -14.11 15.49 -8.93
CA PRO A 98 -15.40 16.03 -8.48
C PRO A 98 -15.39 16.58 -7.04
N PHE A 99 -14.28 16.40 -6.31
CA PHE A 99 -14.05 16.90 -4.94
C PHE A 99 -12.79 17.77 -4.90
N PRO A 100 -12.67 18.66 -3.88
CA PRO A 100 -11.52 19.54 -3.76
C PRO A 100 -10.21 18.75 -3.55
N ILE A 101 -9.20 19.09 -4.36
CA ILE A 101 -7.85 18.54 -4.24
C ILE A 101 -6.83 19.66 -4.05
N ASN A 102 -5.79 19.39 -3.27
CA ASN A 102 -4.67 20.30 -3.11
C ASN A 102 -3.77 20.22 -4.36
N LYS A 103 -3.84 21.24 -5.22
CA LYS A 103 -3.07 21.30 -6.47
C LYS A 103 -1.67 21.93 -6.31
N ASN A 104 -1.22 22.20 -5.08
CA ASN A 104 0.04 22.91 -4.83
C ASN A 104 1.29 22.08 -5.12
N VAL A 105 1.19 20.75 -4.99
CA VAL A 105 2.31 19.83 -5.25
C VAL A 105 1.88 18.87 -6.34
N VAL A 106 2.48 19.01 -7.51
CA VAL A 106 2.28 18.14 -8.67
C VAL A 106 3.35 17.08 -8.68
N PHE A 107 2.97 15.81 -8.88
CA PHE A 107 3.95 14.74 -8.95
C PHE A 107 4.76 14.83 -10.26
N LYS A 108 6.09 14.78 -10.16
CA LYS A 108 6.98 14.82 -11.33
C LYS A 108 7.59 13.44 -11.60
N LYS A 109 7.19 12.85 -12.72
CA LYS A 109 7.78 11.62 -13.23
C LYS A 109 9.22 11.83 -13.67
N ASN A 110 10.11 10.95 -13.25
CA ASN A 110 11.48 10.86 -13.72
C ASN A 110 11.57 9.88 -14.89
N LYS A 111 11.08 10.29 -16.08
CA LYS A 111 11.02 9.43 -17.27
C LYS A 111 12.39 9.11 -17.87
N VAL A 112 13.37 10.00 -17.68
CA VAL A 112 14.75 9.83 -18.12
C VAL A 112 15.61 9.86 -16.87
N ASN A 113 16.34 8.77 -16.56
CA ASN A 113 17.25 8.74 -15.42
C ASN A 113 18.23 9.91 -15.52
N GLN A 114 18.08 10.90 -14.64
CA GLN A 114 18.95 12.08 -14.60
C GLN A 114 20.28 11.81 -13.88
N ALA A 115 20.38 10.73 -13.12
CA ALA A 115 21.59 10.35 -12.40
C ALA A 115 22.44 9.40 -13.25
N ASP A 116 23.76 9.63 -13.24
CA ASP A 116 24.74 8.83 -13.98
C ASP A 116 24.79 7.37 -13.49
N GLU A 117 24.53 7.13 -12.20
CA GLU A 117 24.54 5.80 -11.59
C GLU A 117 23.34 5.60 -10.66
N ARG A 118 22.58 4.52 -10.90
CA ARG A 118 21.49 4.08 -10.04
C ARG A 118 21.86 2.80 -9.31
N ILE A 119 22.32 2.93 -8.06
CA ILE A 119 22.80 1.79 -7.25
C ILE A 119 21.68 0.76 -6.99
N ASN A 120 20.46 1.22 -6.71
CA ASN A 120 19.31 0.33 -6.47
C ASN A 120 18.39 0.28 -7.69
N THR A 121 18.41 -0.86 -8.40
CA THR A 121 17.59 -1.14 -9.59
C THR A 121 16.39 -2.04 -9.28
N ASN A 122 16.05 -2.24 -8.01
CA ASN A 122 14.87 -3.01 -7.64
C ASN A 122 13.57 -2.25 -7.98
N TYR A 123 12.48 -2.99 -8.12
CA TYR A 123 11.16 -2.47 -8.47
C TYR A 123 10.73 -1.31 -7.55
N SER A 124 10.96 -1.42 -6.24
CA SER A 124 10.60 -0.37 -5.27
C SER A 124 11.19 0.98 -5.63
N ASN A 125 12.48 1.02 -5.95
CA ASN A 125 13.13 2.27 -6.32
C ASN A 125 12.67 2.72 -7.71
N ILE A 126 12.62 1.83 -8.71
CA ILE A 126 12.27 2.18 -10.10
C ILE A 126 10.83 2.70 -10.20
N ALA A 127 9.89 2.05 -9.56
CA ALA A 127 8.49 2.46 -9.64
C ALA A 127 8.25 3.82 -8.98
N SER A 128 9.01 4.17 -7.93
CA SER A 128 8.94 5.48 -7.27
C SER A 128 9.23 6.67 -8.20
N ASP A 129 9.91 6.43 -9.32
CA ASP A 129 10.19 7.47 -10.32
C ASP A 129 9.00 7.77 -11.23
N LEU A 130 8.09 6.80 -11.39
CA LEU A 130 6.93 6.91 -12.27
C LEU A 130 5.64 7.13 -11.48
N TYR A 131 5.59 6.66 -10.23
CA TYR A 131 4.41 6.70 -9.39
C TYR A 131 4.79 6.98 -7.94
N PRO A 132 3.99 7.76 -7.19
CA PRO A 132 4.18 7.90 -5.75
C PRO A 132 3.86 6.58 -5.04
N GLU A 133 4.76 6.09 -4.18
CA GLU A 133 4.61 4.81 -3.46
C GLU A 133 3.31 4.75 -2.62
N GLU A 134 2.94 5.88 -2.03
CA GLU A 134 1.76 6.06 -1.17
C GLU A 134 0.47 6.41 -1.94
N GLY A 135 0.52 6.45 -3.28
CA GLY A 135 -0.56 6.95 -4.13
C GLY A 135 -0.56 8.47 -4.30
N PHE A 136 -1.35 8.96 -5.26
CA PHE A 136 -1.46 10.41 -5.51
C PHE A 136 -2.16 11.12 -4.33
N LYS A 137 -1.74 12.35 -4.05
CA LYS A 137 -2.22 13.13 -2.90
C LYS A 137 -3.61 13.69 -3.12
N THR A 138 -4.42 13.64 -2.07
CA THR A 138 -5.63 14.46 -1.91
C THR A 138 -5.76 15.00 -0.49
N LEU A 139 -6.66 15.97 -0.32
CA LEU A 139 -6.86 16.65 0.96
C LEU A 139 -7.33 15.71 2.08
N ASN A 140 -7.85 14.52 1.75
CA ASN A 140 -8.39 13.60 2.74
C ASN A 140 -8.31 12.14 2.24
N LYS A 141 -7.36 11.33 2.73
CA LYS A 141 -7.21 9.92 2.31
C LYS A 141 -8.47 9.07 2.62
N ASN A 142 -9.32 9.52 3.56
CA ASN A 142 -10.37 8.68 4.15
C ASN A 142 -11.81 9.17 3.89
N LYS A 143 -12.02 10.39 3.36
CA LYS A 143 -13.38 10.88 3.05
C LYS A 143 -13.38 12.01 2.01
N HIS A 144 -13.66 11.66 0.76
CA HIS A 144 -13.75 12.62 -0.36
C HIS A 144 -15.17 13.17 -0.58
N PHE A 145 -16.18 12.40 -0.16
CA PHE A 145 -17.59 12.72 -0.39
C PHE A 145 -18.31 12.96 0.93
N SER A 146 -19.22 13.93 0.92
CA SER A 146 -20.03 14.26 2.09
C SER A 146 -21.20 13.29 2.25
N SER A 147 -21.63 12.64 1.17
CA SER A 147 -22.76 11.72 1.14
C SER A 147 -22.53 10.53 0.20
N ASP A 148 -23.17 9.40 0.51
CA ASP A 148 -23.05 8.17 -0.28
C ASP A 148 -23.62 8.30 -1.71
N TRP A 149 -24.60 9.18 -1.91
CA TRP A 149 -25.14 9.44 -3.25
C TRP A 149 -24.13 10.14 -4.17
N GLU A 150 -23.26 11.02 -3.63
CA GLU A 150 -22.21 11.70 -4.41
C GLU A 150 -21.16 10.68 -4.87
N LEU A 151 -20.80 9.76 -3.97
CA LEU A 151 -19.90 8.64 -4.24
C LEU A 151 -20.46 7.75 -5.36
N LEU A 152 -21.73 7.33 -5.25
CA LEU A 152 -22.41 6.50 -6.25
C LEU A 152 -22.53 7.22 -7.59
N LEU A 153 -22.84 8.51 -7.59
CA LEU A 153 -22.94 9.32 -8.80
C LEU A 153 -21.58 9.45 -9.49
N ALA A 154 -20.52 9.78 -8.75
CA ALA A 154 -19.17 9.87 -9.28
C ALA A 154 -18.69 8.53 -9.85
N HIS A 155 -19.02 7.41 -9.19
CA HIS A 155 -18.72 6.08 -9.69
C HIS A 155 -19.51 5.74 -10.97
N ASN A 156 -20.81 6.02 -11.00
CA ASN A 156 -21.65 5.76 -12.17
C ASN A 156 -21.20 6.53 -13.43
N HIS A 157 -20.67 7.74 -13.23
CA HIS A 157 -20.10 8.56 -14.32
C HIS A 157 -18.63 8.23 -14.62
N GLY A 158 -18.03 7.22 -13.99
CA GLY A 158 -16.63 6.84 -14.21
C GLY A 158 -15.60 7.88 -13.73
N LEU A 159 -16.02 8.84 -12.91
CA LEU A 159 -15.15 9.88 -12.32
C LEU A 159 -14.46 9.41 -11.03
N TYR A 160 -14.84 8.24 -10.52
CA TYR A 160 -14.29 7.67 -9.30
C TYR A 160 -14.37 6.14 -9.33
N ASN A 161 -13.22 5.47 -9.36
CA ASN A 161 -13.15 4.01 -9.34
C ASN A 161 -12.73 3.51 -7.97
N PHE A 162 -13.53 2.63 -7.40
CA PHE A 162 -13.23 2.01 -6.12
C PHE A 162 -12.09 1.01 -6.26
N LYS A 163 -11.11 1.11 -5.38
CA LYS A 163 -10.29 -0.02 -4.99
C LYS A 163 -10.58 -0.28 -3.52
N ASN A 164 -11.21 -1.42 -3.23
CA ASN A 164 -11.45 -1.82 -1.86
C ASN A 164 -10.09 -2.20 -1.26
N SER A 165 -9.64 -1.46 -0.25
CA SER A 165 -8.57 -1.96 0.61
C SER A 165 -9.17 -2.84 1.70
N ASP A 166 -8.37 -3.73 2.28
CA ASP A 166 -8.82 -4.69 3.32
C ASP A 166 -9.46 -4.00 4.55
N ASN A 167 -9.36 -2.68 4.66
CA ASN A 167 -9.85 -1.87 5.79
C ASN A 167 -11.24 -1.22 5.57
N ASN A 168 -12.10 -1.76 4.70
CA ASN A 168 -13.45 -1.21 4.40
C ASN A 168 -13.45 0.26 3.96
N ALA A 169 -12.29 0.79 3.57
CA ALA A 169 -12.14 2.15 3.08
C ALA A 169 -12.21 2.12 1.55
N ILE A 170 -13.23 2.80 1.03
CA ILE A 170 -13.38 3.04 -0.41
C ILE A 170 -12.45 4.18 -0.78
N ILE A 171 -11.36 3.86 -1.47
CA ILE A 171 -10.37 4.82 -1.95
C ILE A 171 -10.37 4.78 -3.48
N ASN A 172 -10.12 5.93 -4.11
CA ASN A 172 -9.89 5.97 -5.54
C ASN A 172 -8.69 5.09 -5.90
N LYS A 173 -8.81 4.27 -6.96
CA LYS A 173 -7.72 3.44 -7.48
C LYS A 173 -6.39 4.19 -7.60
N ASP A 174 -6.40 5.41 -8.12
CA ASP A 174 -5.18 6.21 -8.36
C ASP A 174 -4.55 6.74 -7.05
N MET A 175 -5.33 6.78 -5.98
CA MET A 175 -4.89 7.22 -4.66
C MET A 175 -4.48 6.06 -3.77
N SER A 176 -4.63 4.81 -4.24
CA SER A 176 -4.13 3.65 -3.52
C SER A 176 -2.61 3.60 -3.59
N SER A 177 -2.00 3.03 -2.56
CA SER A 177 -0.57 2.74 -2.57
C SER A 177 -0.23 1.83 -3.74
N LEU A 178 0.99 1.99 -4.22
CA LEU A 178 1.54 1.15 -5.27
C LEU A 178 1.62 -0.29 -4.77
N ASN A 179 1.25 -1.25 -5.62
CA ASN A 179 1.46 -2.66 -5.31
C ASN A 179 2.96 -2.95 -5.20
N THR A 180 3.37 -3.74 -4.22
CA THR A 180 4.76 -4.22 -4.13
C THR A 180 5.06 -5.27 -5.20
N GLU A 181 6.34 -5.55 -5.44
CA GLU A 181 6.75 -6.60 -6.39
C GLU A 181 6.12 -7.96 -6.05
N ASN A 182 6.06 -8.31 -4.76
CA ASN A 182 5.46 -9.56 -4.31
C ASN A 182 3.94 -9.58 -4.53
N ASP A 183 3.25 -8.45 -4.31
CA ASP A 183 1.82 -8.35 -4.59
C ASP A 183 1.52 -8.57 -6.07
N ILE A 184 2.37 -8.02 -6.95
CA ILE A 184 2.25 -8.20 -8.41
C ILE A 184 2.50 -9.66 -8.76
N ARG A 185 3.59 -10.26 -8.29
CA ARG A 185 3.93 -11.66 -8.57
C ARG A 185 2.84 -12.62 -8.10
N ASN A 186 2.30 -12.41 -6.89
CA ASN A 186 1.23 -13.26 -6.36
C ASN A 186 -0.05 -13.14 -7.19
N LYS A 187 -0.46 -11.92 -7.57
CA LYS A 187 -1.64 -11.71 -8.42
C LYS A 187 -1.46 -12.31 -9.81
N LEU A 188 -0.28 -12.15 -10.41
CA LEU A 188 0.06 -12.71 -11.72
C LEU A 188 0.05 -14.24 -11.71
N ASN A 189 0.61 -14.85 -10.67
CA ASN A 189 0.59 -16.30 -10.51
C ASN A 189 -0.85 -16.84 -10.39
N LEU A 190 -1.68 -16.20 -9.56
CA LEU A 190 -3.09 -16.57 -9.42
C LEU A 190 -3.87 -16.44 -10.74
N TYR A 191 -3.57 -15.40 -11.53
CA TYR A 191 -4.20 -15.21 -12.84
C TYR A 191 -3.72 -16.28 -13.85
N THR A 192 -2.42 -16.58 -13.85
CA THR A 192 -1.80 -17.61 -14.69
C THR A 192 -2.38 -18.99 -14.40
N GLU A 193 -2.58 -19.33 -13.11
CA GLU A 193 -3.23 -20.57 -12.70
C GLU A 193 -4.66 -20.67 -13.25
N ARG A 194 -5.44 -19.60 -13.16
CA ARG A 194 -6.81 -19.56 -13.69
C ARG A 194 -6.86 -19.75 -15.20
N ILE A 195 -6.05 -19.02 -15.97
CA ILE A 195 -6.05 -19.16 -17.44
C ILE A 195 -5.59 -20.57 -17.85
N ASN A 196 -4.58 -21.12 -17.18
CA ASN A 196 -4.12 -22.48 -17.46
C ASN A 196 -5.20 -23.54 -17.21
N VAL A 197 -6.07 -23.32 -16.21
CA VAL A 197 -7.23 -24.19 -15.94
C VAL A 197 -8.33 -23.98 -17.00
N ASP A 198 -8.60 -22.73 -17.38
CA ASP A 198 -9.70 -22.40 -18.30
C ASP A 198 -9.42 -22.87 -19.74
N ASN A 199 -8.23 -22.58 -20.28
CA ASN A 199 -7.85 -23.00 -21.63
C ASN A 199 -6.34 -23.28 -21.76
N PRO A 200 -5.87 -24.49 -21.41
CA PRO A 200 -4.44 -24.80 -21.36
C PRO A 200 -3.75 -24.73 -22.73
N ASN A 201 -4.49 -24.98 -23.81
CA ASN A 201 -3.97 -25.08 -25.19
C ASN A 201 -4.19 -23.79 -25.99
N ASP A 202 -4.62 -22.70 -25.37
CA ASP A 202 -4.78 -21.42 -26.05
C ASP A 202 -3.42 -20.84 -26.45
N ALA A 203 -3.25 -20.57 -27.75
CA ALA A 203 -2.06 -19.92 -28.28
C ALA A 203 -1.92 -18.46 -27.78
N CYS A 204 -3.04 -17.81 -27.47
CA CYS A 204 -3.07 -16.43 -26.98
C CYS A 204 -2.87 -16.33 -25.46
N LYS A 205 -2.75 -17.45 -24.74
CA LYS A 205 -2.64 -17.48 -23.28
C LYS A 205 -1.53 -16.59 -22.72
N TYR A 206 -0.33 -16.71 -23.27
CA TYR A 206 0.81 -15.93 -22.77
C TYR A 206 0.73 -14.45 -23.18
N LEU A 207 0.05 -14.14 -24.29
CA LEU A 207 -0.24 -12.74 -24.63
C LEU A 207 -1.19 -12.13 -23.60
N ALA A 208 -2.21 -12.87 -23.18
CA ALA A 208 -3.15 -12.43 -22.14
C ALA A 208 -2.50 -12.32 -20.74
N ILE A 209 -1.39 -13.02 -20.47
CA ILE A 209 -0.63 -12.94 -19.21
C ILE A 209 0.27 -11.70 -19.18
N GLU A 210 0.75 -11.24 -20.32
CA GLU A 210 1.68 -10.09 -20.44
C GLU A 210 0.97 -8.72 -20.55
N GLU A 211 -0.33 -8.69 -20.86
CA GLU A 211 -1.17 -7.47 -20.95
C GLU A 211 -1.50 -6.86 -19.57
#